data_AF-A0A3L7XWG2-F1
#
_entry.id   AF-A0A3L7XWG2-F1
#
_cell.length_a   1.000
_cell.length_b   1.000
_cell.length_c   1.000
_cell.angle_alpha   90.00
_cell.angle_beta   90.00
_cell.angle_gamma   90.00
#
_symmetry.space_group_name_H-M   'P 1'
#
loop_
_entity.id
_entity.type
_entity.pdbx_description
1 polymer ?
#
loop_
_entity_poly.entity_id
_entity_poly.type
_entity_poly.pdbx_seq_one_letter_code
_entity_poly.pdbx_strand_id
1 'polypeptide(L)'
;MNESYASQLEAGLAAELAALENFVDLTIQERQVLRREDPVELDRIVRGKARQLADISLIEAQQRECLEQWHPEGAPAGGLRQVSDWLPFLDEQSSTRVGGLRDAIMRHLERVREINFGNRALIEDALQRNTALHDFIARLVANPPTYSAPGLPPALASQSAHLVDLSG
;
A
#
# COMPACT_ATOMS: atom_id res chain seq x y z
N MET A 1 32.02 -25.46 -6.40
CA MET A 1 31.67 -24.04 -6.56
C MET A 1 30.15 -23.82 -6.63
N ASN A 2 29.37 -24.68 -7.29
CA ASN A 2 27.91 -24.49 -7.42
C ASN A 2 27.11 -24.48 -6.11
N GLU A 3 27.51 -25.25 -5.09
CA GLU A 3 26.80 -25.27 -3.78
C GLU A 3 26.84 -23.91 -3.06
N SER A 4 27.92 -23.14 -3.21
CA SER A 4 28.03 -21.82 -2.58
C SER A 4 27.06 -20.81 -3.20
N TYR A 5 26.85 -20.87 -4.52
CA TYR A 5 25.93 -19.97 -5.22
C TYR A 5 24.48 -20.36 -4.98
N ALA A 6 24.17 -21.66 -5.01
CA ALA A 6 22.85 -22.18 -4.66
C ALA A 6 22.41 -21.72 -3.26
N SER A 7 23.31 -21.84 -2.28
CA SER A 7 23.05 -21.39 -0.90
C SER A 7 22.88 -19.87 -0.79
N GLN A 8 23.64 -19.07 -1.56
CA GLN A 8 23.51 -17.61 -1.57
C GLN A 8 22.19 -17.16 -2.20
N LEU A 9 21.79 -17.77 -3.32
CA LEU A 9 20.51 -17.52 -3.97
C LEU A 9 19.34 -17.89 -3.06
N GLU A 10 19.40 -19.06 -2.43
CA GLU A 10 18.39 -19.51 -1.47
C GLU A 10 18.27 -18.55 -0.28
N ALA A 11 19.40 -18.13 0.30
CA ALA A 11 19.41 -17.17 1.40
C ALA A 11 18.83 -15.80 0.99
N GLY A 12 19.17 -15.32 -0.21
CA GLY A 12 18.62 -14.08 -0.77
C GLY A 12 17.10 -14.14 -0.93
N LEU A 13 16.59 -15.22 -1.53
CA LEU A 13 15.15 -15.43 -1.74
C LEU A 13 14.40 -15.63 -0.42
N ALA A 14 15.00 -16.30 0.56
CA ALA A 14 14.42 -16.43 1.89
C ALA A 14 14.32 -15.06 2.59
N ALA A 15 15.34 -14.21 2.46
CA ALA A 15 15.32 -12.85 3.01
C ALA A 15 14.25 -11.99 2.33
N GLU A 16 14.10 -12.08 1.01
CA GLU A 16 13.04 -11.39 0.26
C GLU A 16 11.65 -11.86 0.67
N LEU A 17 11.46 -13.17 0.83
CA LEU A 17 10.19 -13.74 1.29
C LEU A 17 9.83 -13.22 2.69
N ALA A 18 10.77 -13.24 3.64
CA ALA A 18 10.55 -12.70 4.98
C ALA A 18 10.22 -11.19 4.95
N ALA A 19 10.89 -10.44 4.08
CA ALA A 19 10.61 -9.02 3.89
C ALA A 19 9.20 -8.77 3.30
N LEU A 20 8.76 -9.63 2.37
CA LEU A 20 7.42 -9.61 1.79
C LEU A 20 6.34 -10.01 2.80
N GLU A 21 6.59 -10.99 3.66
CA GLU A 21 5.69 -11.38 4.75
C GLU A 21 5.43 -10.19 5.69
N ASN A 22 6.49 -9.49 6.11
CA ASN A 22 6.37 -8.27 6.90
C ASN A 22 5.57 -7.19 6.15
N PHE A 23 5.78 -7.05 4.84
CA PHE A 23 5.02 -6.09 4.03
C PHE A 23 3.52 -6.45 3.94
N VAL A 24 3.19 -7.74 3.81
CA VAL A 24 1.81 -8.24 3.85
C VAL A 24 1.16 -7.86 5.19
N ASP A 25 1.84 -8.11 6.30
CA ASP A 25 1.30 -7.84 7.63
C ASP A 25 1.04 -6.34 7.83
N LEU A 26 1.97 -5.47 7.41
CA LEU A 26 1.76 -4.02 7.43
C LEU A 26 0.57 -3.60 6.55
N THR A 27 0.39 -4.24 5.40
CA THR A 27 -0.72 -3.95 4.48
C THR A 27 -2.07 -4.40 5.06
N ILE A 28 -2.09 -5.49 5.83
CA ILE A 28 -3.26 -5.93 6.58
C ILE A 28 -3.55 -4.96 7.73
N GLN A 29 -2.53 -4.54 8.48
CA GLN A 29 -2.68 -3.57 9.57
C GLN A 29 -3.21 -2.22 9.06
N GLU A 30 -2.72 -1.75 7.91
CA GLU A 30 -3.24 -0.54 7.25
C GLU A 30 -4.75 -0.62 7.04
N ARG A 31 -5.26 -1.76 6.56
CA ARG A 31 -6.70 -1.98 6.39
C ARG A 31 -7.47 -1.84 7.71
N GLN A 32 -6.93 -2.40 8.79
CA GLN A 32 -7.57 -2.35 10.10
C GLN A 32 -7.61 -0.93 10.64
N VAL A 33 -6.54 -0.17 10.45
CA VAL A 33 -6.43 1.21 10.90
C VAL A 33 -7.29 2.16 10.07
N LEU A 34 -7.37 1.97 8.75
CA LEU A 34 -8.30 2.69 7.89
C LEU A 34 -9.76 2.55 8.35
N ARG A 35 -10.14 1.37 8.85
CA ARG A 35 -11.49 1.14 9.41
C ARG A 35 -11.72 1.79 10.77
N ARG A 36 -10.64 2.06 11.52
CA ARG A 36 -10.70 2.72 12.84
C ARG A 36 -10.58 4.24 12.73
N GLU A 37 -10.30 4.77 11.54
CA GLU A 37 -10.13 6.20 11.27
C GLU A 37 -9.05 6.85 12.17
N ASP A 38 -7.96 6.13 12.46
CA ASP A 38 -6.82 6.62 13.25
C ASP A 38 -5.67 7.11 12.33
N PRO A 39 -5.53 8.43 12.12
CA PRO A 39 -4.54 8.97 11.17
C PRO A 39 -3.09 8.88 11.68
N VAL A 40 -2.88 8.86 13.00
CA VAL A 40 -1.52 8.80 13.58
C VAL A 40 -0.95 7.40 13.37
N GLU A 41 -1.74 6.38 13.67
CA GLU A 41 -1.33 5.00 13.45
C GLU A 41 -1.22 4.67 11.96
N LEU A 42 -2.08 5.25 11.12
CA LEU A 42 -2.01 5.08 9.65
C LEU A 42 -0.68 5.59 9.11
N ASP A 43 -0.27 6.79 9.54
CA ASP A 43 1.01 7.38 9.13
C ASP A 43 2.20 6.52 9.59
N ARG A 44 2.16 5.98 10.81
CA ARG A 44 3.19 5.04 11.31
C ARG A 44 3.30 3.81 10.40
N ILE A 45 2.19 3.21 10.02
CA ILE A 45 2.14 2.03 9.16
C ILE A 45 2.65 2.35 7.75
N VAL A 46 2.23 3.47 7.16
CA VAL A 46 2.66 3.89 5.81
C VAL A 46 4.18 4.11 5.77
N ARG A 47 4.77 4.75 6.79
CA ARG A 47 6.22 4.87 6.90
C ARG A 47 6.91 3.51 7.05
N GLY A 48 6.32 2.60 7.82
CA GLY A 48 6.77 1.21 7.92
C GLY A 48 6.80 0.50 6.57
N LYS A 49 5.72 0.62 5.79
CA LYS A 49 5.63 0.08 4.42
C LYS A 49 6.71 0.66 3.50
N ALA A 50 6.95 1.97 3.57
CA ALA A 50 7.97 2.61 2.76
C ALA A 50 9.39 2.10 3.08
N ARG A 51 9.72 1.89 4.36
CA ARG A 51 10.99 1.27 4.76
C ARG A 51 11.10 -0.16 4.26
N GLN A 52 10.04 -0.95 4.43
CA GLN A 52 10.03 -2.34 4.01
C GLN A 52 10.20 -2.48 2.48
N LEU A 53 9.61 -1.57 1.68
CA LEU A 53 9.83 -1.54 0.23
C LEU A 53 11.28 -1.19 -0.14
N ALA A 54 11.93 -0.31 0.62
CA ALA A 54 13.34 0.00 0.42
C ALA A 54 14.22 -1.22 0.73
N ASP A 55 13.91 -1.95 1.80
CA ASP A 55 14.61 -3.19 2.16
C ASP A 55 14.44 -4.27 1.09
N ILE A 56 13.22 -4.49 0.59
CA ILE A 56 12.95 -5.40 -0.54
C ILE A 56 13.76 -4.99 -1.77
N SER A 57 13.75 -3.70 -2.13
CA SER A 57 14.50 -3.18 -3.29
C SER A 57 16.00 -3.42 -3.17
N LEU A 58 16.55 -3.29 -1.95
CA LEU A 58 17.97 -3.56 -1.68
C LEU A 58 18.28 -5.05 -1.83
N ILE A 59 17.44 -5.93 -1.27
CA ILE A 59 17.60 -7.38 -1.37
C ILE A 59 17.54 -7.81 -2.83
N GLU A 60 16.57 -7.35 -3.61
CA GLU A 60 16.45 -7.66 -5.04
C GLU A 60 17.68 -7.18 -5.84
N ALA A 61 18.23 -6.02 -5.49
CA ALA A 61 19.44 -5.50 -6.13
C ALA A 61 20.66 -6.40 -5.83
N GLN A 62 20.84 -6.81 -4.59
CA GLN A 62 21.90 -7.73 -4.18
C GLN A 62 21.76 -9.10 -4.83
N GLN A 63 20.54 -9.63 -4.92
CA GLN A 63 20.27 -10.87 -5.63
C GLN A 63 20.61 -10.75 -7.11
N ARG A 64 20.20 -9.66 -7.77
CA ARG A 64 20.50 -9.43 -9.19
C ARG A 64 22.00 -9.38 -9.44
N GLU A 65 22.76 -8.70 -8.59
CA GLU A 65 24.21 -8.67 -8.65
C GLU A 65 24.82 -10.08 -8.48
N CYS A 66 24.33 -10.86 -7.52
CA CYS A 66 24.78 -12.24 -7.31
C CYS A 66 24.51 -13.13 -8.54
N LEU A 67 23.32 -12.99 -9.14
CA LEU A 67 22.96 -13.70 -10.37
C LEU A 67 23.84 -13.25 -11.54
N GLU A 68 24.11 -11.96 -11.70
CA GLU A 68 25.00 -11.47 -12.76
C GLU A 68 26.44 -12.00 -12.65
N GLN A 69 26.91 -12.28 -11.43
CA GLN A 69 28.26 -12.83 -11.19
C GLN A 69 28.36 -14.34 -11.47
N TRP A 70 27.24 -15.06 -11.46
CA TRP A 70 27.22 -16.50 -11.70
C TRP A 70 27.08 -16.78 -13.20
N HIS A 71 28.00 -17.52 -13.80
CA HIS A 71 27.87 -17.93 -15.20
C HIS A 71 28.10 -19.44 -15.32
N PRO A 72 27.03 -20.26 -15.20
CA PRO A 72 27.17 -21.69 -15.33
C PRO A 72 27.57 -22.05 -16.76
N GLU A 73 28.43 -23.07 -16.89
CA GLU A 73 28.81 -23.60 -18.19
C GLU A 73 27.56 -24.08 -18.94
N GLY A 74 27.43 -23.67 -20.21
CA GLY A 74 26.26 -23.97 -21.03
C GLY A 74 25.10 -22.97 -20.91
N ALA A 75 25.25 -21.89 -20.13
CA ALA A 75 24.31 -20.78 -20.15
C ALA A 75 24.21 -20.13 -21.55
N PRO A 76 23.02 -19.68 -21.97
CA PRO A 76 22.84 -18.99 -23.24
C PRO A 76 23.64 -17.69 -23.30
N ALA A 77 24.10 -17.31 -24.48
CA ALA A 77 24.92 -16.10 -24.70
C ALA A 77 24.23 -14.77 -24.28
N GLY A 78 22.91 -14.79 -24.05
CA GLY A 78 22.13 -13.65 -23.53
C GLY A 78 22.03 -13.57 -22.00
N GLY A 79 22.66 -14.51 -21.28
CA GLY A 79 22.61 -14.62 -19.82
C GLY A 79 21.30 -15.22 -19.32
N LEU A 80 21.27 -15.50 -18.01
CA LEU A 80 20.10 -15.96 -17.28
C LEU A 80 19.54 -14.76 -16.51
N ARG A 81 18.27 -14.39 -16.74
CA ARG A 81 17.71 -13.11 -16.27
C ARG A 81 16.70 -13.27 -15.14
N GLN A 82 16.07 -14.43 -15.05
CA GLN A 82 15.08 -14.76 -14.05
C GLN A 82 15.54 -15.93 -13.21
N VAL A 83 15.17 -15.98 -11.93
CA VAL A 83 15.46 -17.11 -11.03
C VAL A 83 15.12 -18.46 -11.66
N SER A 84 14.01 -18.53 -12.40
CA SER A 84 13.56 -19.72 -13.13
C SER A 84 14.58 -20.24 -14.15
N ASP A 85 15.35 -19.34 -14.78
CA ASP A 85 16.35 -19.69 -15.79
C ASP A 85 17.53 -20.43 -15.17
N TRP A 86 17.77 -20.25 -13.86
CA TRP A 86 18.88 -20.87 -13.12
C TRP A 86 18.56 -22.25 -12.57
N LEU A 87 17.27 -22.58 -12.41
CA LEU A 87 16.82 -23.85 -11.84
C LEU A 87 17.40 -25.10 -12.53
N PRO A 88 17.59 -25.14 -13.86
CA PRO A 88 18.19 -26.30 -14.53
C PRO A 88 19.68 -26.52 -14.23
N PHE A 89 20.38 -25.52 -13.69
CA PHE A 89 21.81 -25.58 -13.38
C PHE A 89 22.10 -25.91 -11.90
N LEU A 90 21.04 -26.03 -11.10
CA LEU A 90 21.09 -26.43 -9.70
C LEU A 90 20.92 -27.94 -9.57
N ASP A 91 21.43 -28.51 -8.47
CA ASP A 91 21.06 -29.86 -8.08
C ASP A 91 19.56 -29.95 -7.77
N GLU A 92 18.99 -31.15 -7.83
CA GLU A 92 17.55 -31.39 -7.67
C GLU A 92 16.99 -30.82 -6.35
N GLN A 93 17.76 -30.94 -5.26
CA GLN A 93 17.35 -30.46 -3.95
C GLN A 93 17.30 -28.93 -3.90
N SER A 94 18.37 -28.27 -4.34
CA SER A 94 18.45 -26.81 -4.41
C SER A 94 17.43 -26.23 -5.38
N SER A 95 17.24 -26.86 -6.55
CA SER A 95 16.25 -26.46 -7.54
C SER A 95 14.83 -26.48 -6.98
N THR A 96 14.49 -27.53 -6.21
CA THR A 96 13.19 -27.64 -5.53
C THR A 96 12.99 -26.55 -4.47
N ARG A 97 14.00 -26.28 -3.64
CA ARG A 97 13.91 -25.24 -2.59
C ARG A 97 13.78 -23.85 -3.20
N VAL A 98 14.62 -23.50 -4.16
CA VAL A 98 14.61 -22.21 -4.86
C VAL A 98 13.29 -22.00 -5.61
N GLY A 99 12.81 -23.04 -6.32
CA GLY A 99 11.51 -23.01 -6.99
C GLY A 99 10.36 -22.77 -6.01
N GLY A 100 10.37 -23.45 -4.86
CA GLY A 100 9.38 -23.26 -3.79
C GLY A 100 9.38 -21.85 -3.19
N LEU A 101 10.55 -21.27 -2.96
CA LEU A 101 10.70 -19.88 -2.47
C LEU A 101 10.15 -18.87 -3.48
N ARG A 102 10.50 -19.01 -4.77
CA ARG A 102 9.94 -18.19 -5.85
C ARG A 102 8.42 -18.26 -5.88
N ASP A 103 7.86 -19.45 -5.79
CA ASP A 103 6.40 -19.64 -5.84
C ASP A 103 5.71 -19.08 -4.59
N ALA A 104 6.38 -19.10 -3.43
CA ALA A 104 5.91 -18.40 -2.24
C ALA A 104 5.92 -16.88 -2.46
N ILE A 105 7.04 -16.29 -2.90
CA ILE A 105 7.17 -14.86 -3.22
C ILE A 105 6.04 -14.39 -4.14
N MET A 106 5.80 -15.11 -5.25
CA MET A 106 4.75 -14.77 -6.21
C MET A 106 3.34 -14.78 -5.58
N ARG A 107 3.05 -15.77 -4.71
CA ARG A 107 1.78 -15.81 -3.98
C ARG A 107 1.63 -14.63 -3.01
N HIS A 108 2.70 -14.24 -2.32
CA HIS A 108 2.68 -13.08 -1.42
C HIS A 108 2.48 -11.77 -2.20
N LEU A 109 3.15 -11.60 -3.35
CA LEU A 109 2.97 -10.43 -4.22
C LEU A 109 1.52 -10.29 -4.69
N GLU A 110 0.89 -11.39 -5.10
CA GLU A 110 -0.52 -11.37 -5.52
C GLU A 110 -1.46 -11.03 -4.35
N ARG A 111 -1.22 -11.62 -3.17
CA ARG A 111 -1.95 -11.29 -1.95
C ARG A 111 -1.82 -9.81 -1.58
N VAL A 112 -0.62 -9.24 -1.69
CA VAL A 112 -0.39 -7.80 -1.47
C VAL A 112 -1.22 -6.94 -2.40
N ARG A 113 -1.27 -7.29 -3.70
CA ARG A 113 -2.06 -6.55 -4.70
C ARG A 113 -3.54 -6.55 -4.36
N GLU A 114 -4.09 -7.72 -4.02
CA GLU A 114 -5.49 -7.86 -3.60
C GLU A 114 -5.79 -7.00 -2.36
N ILE A 115 -4.90 -7.02 -1.35
CA ILE A 115 -5.13 -6.27 -0.13
C ILE A 115 -5.07 -4.75 -0.39
N ASN A 116 -4.04 -4.30 -1.12
CA ASN A 116 -3.87 -2.89 -1.49
C ASN A 116 -5.05 -2.37 -2.32
N PHE A 117 -5.59 -3.17 -3.25
CA PHE A 117 -6.78 -2.79 -4.00
C PHE A 117 -7.97 -2.48 -3.07
N GLY A 118 -8.22 -3.35 -2.08
CA GLY A 118 -9.24 -3.10 -1.07
C GLY A 118 -8.94 -1.90 -0.17
N ASN A 119 -7.67 -1.66 0.19
CA ASN A 119 -7.29 -0.52 1.02
C ASN A 119 -7.51 0.80 0.26
N ARG A 120 -7.18 0.82 -1.03
CA ARG A 120 -7.43 1.98 -1.90
C ARG A 120 -8.92 2.32 -1.98
N ALA A 121 -9.79 1.32 -2.13
CA ALA A 121 -11.23 1.56 -2.13
C ALA A 121 -11.72 2.19 -0.81
N LEU A 122 -11.18 1.78 0.35
CA LEU A 122 -11.50 2.39 1.65
C LEU A 122 -11.04 3.85 1.72
N ILE A 123 -9.85 4.15 1.20
CA ILE A 123 -9.31 5.51 1.16
C ILE A 123 -10.17 6.40 0.24
N GLU A 124 -10.53 5.91 -0.94
CA GLU A 124 -11.37 6.64 -1.89
C GLU A 124 -12.76 6.95 -1.31
N ASP A 125 -13.40 6.00 -0.62
CA ASP A 125 -14.67 6.22 0.08
C ASP A 125 -14.55 7.25 1.21
N ALA A 126 -13.49 7.16 2.03
CA ALA A 126 -13.25 8.12 3.10
C ALA A 126 -13.04 9.56 2.56
N LEU A 127 -12.30 9.71 1.45
CA LEU A 127 -12.10 10.99 0.78
C LEU A 127 -13.41 11.56 0.23
N GLN A 128 -14.25 10.72 -0.37
CA GLN A 128 -15.55 11.13 -0.90
C GLN A 128 -16.48 11.61 0.24
N ARG A 129 -16.53 10.87 1.35
CA ARG A 129 -17.30 11.27 2.55
C ARG A 129 -16.80 12.60 3.13
N ASN A 130 -15.49 12.79 3.23
CA ASN A 130 -14.91 14.03 3.74
C ASN A 130 -15.22 15.24 2.84
N THR A 131 -15.10 15.05 1.52
CA THR A 131 -15.45 16.09 0.53
C THR A 131 -16.92 16.51 0.66
N ALA A 132 -17.83 15.54 0.75
CA ALA A 132 -19.26 15.81 0.89
C ALA A 132 -19.59 16.57 2.19
N LEU A 133 -18.92 16.23 3.30
CA LEU A 133 -19.06 16.94 4.57
C LEU A 133 -18.53 18.38 4.47
N HIS A 134 -17.38 18.57 3.83
CA HIS A 134 -16.81 19.90 3.60
C HIS A 134 -17.77 20.77 2.78
N ASP A 135 -18.31 20.25 1.68
CA ASP A 135 -19.28 20.94 0.84
C ASP A 135 -20.55 21.31 1.61
N PHE A 136 -21.03 20.40 2.45
CA PHE A 136 -22.20 20.65 3.30
C PHE A 136 -21.94 21.80 4.30
N ILE A 137 -20.80 21.77 4.99
CA ILE A 137 -20.41 22.83 5.93
C ILE A 137 -20.25 24.16 5.20
N ALA A 138 -19.58 24.17 4.04
CA ALA A 138 -19.42 25.36 3.22
C ALA A 138 -20.78 25.96 2.81
N ARG A 139 -21.76 25.13 2.45
CA ARG A 139 -23.13 25.57 2.15
C ARG A 139 -23.83 26.15 3.37
N LEU A 140 -23.69 25.55 4.55
CA LEU A 140 -24.27 26.07 5.79
C LEU A 140 -23.67 27.43 6.18
N VAL A 141 -22.37 27.61 6.00
CA VAL A 141 -21.69 28.88 6.28
C VAL A 141 -22.09 29.94 5.25
N ALA A 142 -22.18 29.58 3.97
CA ALA A 142 -22.56 30.51 2.90
C ALA A 142 -24.04 30.91 2.95
N ASN A 143 -24.93 30.00 3.38
CA ASN A 143 -26.36 30.22 3.50
C ASN A 143 -26.82 29.76 4.90
N PRO A 144 -26.59 30.55 5.95
CA PRO A 144 -27.03 30.19 7.29
C PRO A 144 -28.55 30.05 7.30
N PRO A 145 -29.11 28.95 7.82
CA PRO A 145 -30.55 28.76 7.86
C PRO A 145 -31.17 29.85 8.74
N THR A 146 -31.91 30.76 8.12
CA THR A 146 -32.71 31.75 8.84
C THR A 146 -33.97 31.06 9.38
N TYR A 147 -34.07 30.97 10.71
CA TYR A 147 -35.31 30.54 11.35
C TYR A 147 -36.41 31.54 11.01
N SER A 148 -37.38 31.12 10.19
CA SER A 148 -38.59 31.87 9.93
C SER A 148 -39.70 31.25 10.76
N ALA A 149 -40.21 31.97 11.76
CA ALA A 149 -41.30 31.48 12.59
C ALA A 149 -42.51 31.10 11.71
N PRO A 150 -43.16 29.96 11.96
CA PRO A 150 -44.28 29.51 11.12
C PRO A 150 -45.40 30.55 11.13
N GLY A 151 -45.77 31.04 9.95
CA GLY A 151 -46.85 32.02 9.74
C GLY A 151 -46.42 33.43 9.32
N LEU A 152 -45.12 33.76 9.27
CA LEU A 152 -44.69 35.05 8.70
C LEU A 152 -44.59 34.99 7.17
N PRO A 153 -45.30 35.87 6.42
CA PRO A 153 -45.11 35.97 4.99
C PRO A 153 -43.67 36.45 4.66
N PRO A 154 -43.07 35.95 3.56
CA PRO A 154 -41.64 36.12 3.27
C PRO A 154 -41.17 37.57 3.13
N ALA A 155 -42.08 38.53 2.93
CA ALA A 155 -41.75 39.95 2.86
C ALA A 155 -41.34 40.59 4.20
N LEU A 156 -41.70 39.99 5.35
CA LEU A 156 -41.42 40.55 6.68
C LEU A 156 -40.20 39.91 7.38
N ALA A 157 -39.81 38.70 7.00
CA ALA A 157 -38.67 38.00 7.59
C ALA A 157 -37.33 38.71 7.31
N SER A 158 -37.19 39.32 6.12
CA SER A 158 -36.00 40.05 5.69
C SER A 158 -35.79 41.37 6.44
N GLN A 159 -36.86 41.98 6.98
CA GLN A 159 -36.77 43.24 7.73
C GLN A 159 -36.43 43.02 9.22
N SER A 160 -36.85 41.90 9.80
CA SER A 160 -36.51 41.53 11.19
C SER A 160 -35.02 41.27 11.41
N ALA A 161 -34.26 40.86 10.38
CA ALA A 161 -32.81 40.71 10.48
C ALA A 161 -32.08 42.06 10.53
N HIS A 162 -32.64 43.12 9.92
CA HIS A 162 -31.98 44.42 9.82
C HIS A 162 -32.25 45.33 11.03
N LEU A 163 -33.25 45.02 11.85
CA LEU A 163 -33.63 45.81 13.03
C LEU A 163 -32.88 45.43 14.31
N VAL A 164 -32.24 44.26 14.38
CA VAL A 164 -31.46 43.83 15.55
C VAL A 164 -30.09 44.51 15.60
N ASP A 165 -29.57 44.98 14.46
CA ASP A 165 -28.25 45.62 14.33
C ASP A 165 -28.22 47.12 14.68
N LEU A 166 -29.36 47.75 14.99
CA LEU A 166 -29.45 49.19 15.29
C LEU A 166 -29.75 49.48 16.78
N SER A 167 -29.59 48.50 17.66
CA SER A 167 -29.75 48.66 19.13
C SER A 167 -28.46 48.34 19.89
N GLY A 168 -27.32 48.77 19.36
CA GLY A 168 -26.03 48.86 20.05
C GLY A 168 -25.65 50.31 20.31
#